data_AF-A0A1H8NSB4-F1
#
_entry.id   AF-A0A1H8NSB4-F1
#
_cell.length_a   1.000
_cell.length_b   1.000
_cell.length_c   1.000
_cell.angle_alpha   90.00
_cell.angle_beta   90.00
_cell.angle_gamma   90.00
#
_symmetry.space_group_name_H-M   'P 1'
#
loop_
_entity.id
_entity.type
_entity.pdbx_description
1 polymer ?
#
loop_
_entity_poly.entity_id
_entity_poly.type
_entity_poly.pdbx_seq_one_letter_code
_entity_poly.pdbx_strand_id
1 'polypeptide(L)' 'MRRTDPLSFCLGIAAGIGLKAACDLFAASSRPRPKGTHYVRAAGQSQMQAPPKEWDIVDEKSDESFPASDPPGNY' A
#
# COMPACT_ATOMS: atom_id res chain seq x y z
N MET A 1 28.89 -16.27 -44.66
CA MET A 1 28.08 -16.69 -43.48
C MET A 1 28.84 -16.25 -42.23
N ARG A 2 28.35 -15.25 -41.49
CA ARG A 2 29.02 -14.83 -40.23
C ARG A 2 28.70 -15.88 -39.16
N ARG A 3 29.68 -16.68 -38.74
CA ARG A 3 29.56 -17.54 -37.55
C ARG A 3 29.40 -16.59 -36.36
N THR A 4 28.25 -16.61 -35.72
CA THR A 4 28.06 -15.92 -34.44
C THR A 4 28.79 -16.74 -33.37
N ASP A 5 29.80 -16.14 -32.74
CA ASP A 5 30.54 -16.82 -31.70
C ASP A 5 29.64 -17.02 -30.47
N PRO A 6 29.50 -18.25 -29.95
CA PRO A 6 28.62 -18.53 -28.81
C PRO A 6 28.98 -17.73 -27.56
N LEU A 7 30.24 -17.31 -27.45
CA LEU A 7 30.73 -16.41 -26.40
C LEU A 7 30.06 -15.03 -26.45
N SER A 8 29.84 -14.47 -27.64
CA SER A 8 29.16 -13.17 -27.80
C SER A 8 27.69 -13.25 -27.42
N PHE A 9 27.03 -14.38 -27.69
CA PHE A 9 25.65 -14.63 -27.26
C PHE A 9 25.54 -14.73 -25.73
N CYS A 10 26.41 -15.52 -25.09
CA CYS A 10 26.46 -15.65 -23.63
C CYS A 10 26.78 -14.31 -22.94
N LEU A 11 27.70 -13.53 -23.51
CA LEU A 11 28.04 -12.20 -23.00
C LEU A 11 26.84 -11.25 -23.06
N GLY A 12 26.05 -11.30 -24.14
CA GLY A 12 24.82 -10.53 -24.28
C GLY A 12 23.77 -10.87 -23.22
N ILE A 13 23.56 -12.16 -22.93
CA ILE A 13 22.65 -12.59 -21.85
C ILE A 13 23.14 -12.12 -20.49
N ALA A 14 24.44 -12.30 -20.19
CA ALA A 14 25.02 -11.88 -18.92
C ALA A 14 24.89 -10.35 -18.72
N ALA A 15 25.13 -9.56 -19.77
CA ALA A 15 24.94 -8.11 -19.74
C ALA A 15 23.47 -7.72 -19.49
N GLY A 16 22.52 -8.39 -20.14
CA GLY A 16 21.09 -8.14 -19.94
C GLY A 16 20.63 -8.44 -18.50
N ILE A 17 21.06 -9.56 -17.93
CA ILE A 17 20.77 -9.91 -16.53
C ILE A 17 21.40 -8.90 -15.57
N GLY A 18 22.66 -8.51 -15.82
CA GLY A 18 23.36 -7.52 -15.02
C GLY A 18 22.67 -6.15 -15.01
N LEU A 19 22.23 -5.68 -16.18
CA LEU A 19 21.48 -4.42 -16.30
C LEU A 19 20.14 -4.48 -15.56
N LYS A 20 19.39 -5.58 -15.70
CA LYS A 20 18.13 -5.77 -14.98
C LYS A 20 18.33 -5.73 -13.46
N ALA A 21 19.36 -6.42 -12.96
CA ALA A 21 19.69 -6.44 -11.53
C ALA A 21 20.08 -5.04 -11.02
N ALA A 22 20.87 -4.27 -11.79
CA ALA A 22 21.21 -2.90 -11.45
C ALA A 22 19.98 -1.98 -11.40
N CYS A 23 19.08 -2.09 -12.39
CA CYS A 23 17.82 -1.35 -12.40
C CYS A 23 16.91 -1.72 -11.23
N ASP A 24 16.79 -3.01 -10.89
CA ASP A 24 15.95 -3.48 -9.78
C ASP A 24 16.51 -3.01 -8.43
N LEU A 25 17.83 -3.01 -8.25
CA LEU A 25 18.48 -2.46 -7.06
C LEU A 25 18.24 -0.95 -6.92
N PHE A 26 18.35 -0.21 -8.03
CA PHE A 26 18.07 1.22 -8.05
C PHE A 26 16.59 1.51 -7.73
N ALA A 27 15.65 0.76 -8.34
CA ALA A 27 14.23 0.90 -8.08
C ALA A 27 13.83 0.50 -6.65
N ALA A 28 14.51 -0.49 -6.06
CA ALA A 28 14.29 -0.89 -4.68
C ALA A 28 14.59 0.24 -3.68
N SER A 29 15.54 1.13 -3.99
CA SER A 29 15.86 2.30 -3.17
C SER A 29 14.72 3.33 -3.08
N SER A 30 13.82 3.33 -4.07
CA SER A 30 12.71 4.28 -4.19
C SER A 30 11.38 3.72 -3.69
N ARG A 31 11.36 2.50 -3.14
CA ARG A 31 10.11 1.94 -2.61
C ARG A 31 9.66 2.78 -1.42
N PRO A 32 8.44 3.34 -1.45
CA PRO A 32 7.89 3.99 -0.27
C PRO A 32 7.89 2.99 0.87
N ARG A 33 8.39 3.42 2.03
CA ARG A 33 8.33 2.61 3.24
C ARG A 33 6.86 2.18 3.42
N PRO A 34 6.57 0.89 3.67
CA PRO A 34 5.21 0.48 3.96
C PRO A 34 4.70 1.41 5.05
N LYS A 35 3.66 2.19 4.74
CA LYS A 35 2.99 3.00 5.75
C LYS A 35 2.57 1.98 6.80
N GLY A 36 3.09 2.12 8.02
CA GLY A 36 2.67 1.26 9.11
C GLY A 36 1.14 1.24 9.15
N THR A 37 0.55 0.13 9.58
CA THR A 37 -0.89 0.10 9.81
C THR A 37 -1.19 1.22 10.79
N HIS A 38 -1.74 2.34 10.29
CA HIS A 38 -2.17 3.42 11.15
C HIS A 38 -3.18 2.79 12.09
N TYR A 39 -2.98 2.98 13.39
CA TYR A 39 -3.96 2.51 14.37
C TYR A 39 -5.27 3.24 14.09
N VAL A 40 -6.23 2.52 13.52
CA VAL A 40 -7.61 3.00 13.34
C VAL A 40 -8.34 2.66 14.62
N ARG A 41 -8.75 3.68 15.38
CA ARG A 41 -9.55 3.48 16.59
C ARG A 41 -10.96 3.05 16.19
N ALA A 42 -11.56 2.16 16.96
CA ALA A 42 -12.96 1.82 16.79
C ALA A 42 -13.85 3.06 17.01
N ALA A 43 -14.98 3.11 16.30
CA ALA A 43 -16.02 4.11 16.51
C ALA A 43 -16.85 3.81 17.76
N GLY A 44 -17.73 4.74 18.14
CA GLY A 44 -18.71 4.57 19.21
C GLY A 44 -18.34 5.19 20.56
N GLN A 45 -19.36 5.31 21.42
CA GLN A 45 -19.30 6.00 22.71
C GLN A 45 -18.17 5.48 23.62
N SER A 46 -17.97 4.16 23.67
CA SER A 46 -16.94 3.53 24.53
C SER A 46 -15.50 3.93 24.19
N GLN A 47 -15.28 4.42 22.97
CA GLN A 47 -13.99 4.83 22.45
C GLN A 47 -13.81 6.36 22.45
N MET A 48 -14.80 7.10 22.96
CA MET A 48 -14.72 8.55 23.10
C MET A 48 -13.86 8.94 24.30
N GLN A 49 -13.01 9.96 24.15
CA GLN A 49 -12.18 10.47 25.24
C GLN A 49 -13.02 11.10 26.37
N ALA A 50 -14.16 11.71 26.02
CA ALA A 50 -15.11 12.30 26.94
C ALA A 50 -16.52 11.90 26.49
N PRO A 51 -17.00 10.70 26.86
CA PRO A 51 -18.33 10.26 26.45
C PRO A 51 -19.41 11.10 27.15
N PRO A 52 -20.56 11.32 26.50
CA PRO A 52 -21.69 11.98 27.14
C PRO A 52 -22.25 11.12 28.28
N LYS A 53 -22.91 11.77 29.26
CA LYS A 53 -23.50 11.10 30.42
C LYS A 53 -24.62 10.15 30.03
N GLU A 54 -25.40 10.54 29.02
CA GLU A 54 -26.49 9.78 28.45
C GLU A 54 -26.19 9.59 26.96
N TRP A 55 -26.41 8.38 26.48
CA TRP A 55 -26.31 7.98 25.09
C TRP A 55 -27.34 6.88 24.90
N ASP A 56 -28.35 7.15 24.09
CA ASP A 56 -29.44 6.22 23.90
C ASP A 56 -29.46 5.64 22.49
N ILE A 57 -30.48 4.83 22.23
CA ILE A 57 -30.64 4.17 20.93
C ILE A 57 -30.98 5.15 19.80
N VAL A 58 -31.51 6.32 20.11
CA VAL A 58 -31.78 7.38 19.13
C VAL A 58 -30.47 8.02 18.71
N ASP A 59 -29.57 8.29 19.66
CA ASP A 59 -28.22 8.79 19.37
C ASP A 59 -27.43 7.82 18.49
N GLU A 60 -27.39 6.54 18.85
CA GLU A 60 -26.68 5.50 18.07
C GLU A 60 -27.23 5.39 16.64
N LYS A 61 -28.56 5.30 16.48
CA LYS A 61 -29.19 5.20 15.17
C LYS A 61 -28.99 6.44 14.32
N SER A 62 -28.91 7.61 14.95
CA SER A 62 -28.59 8.86 14.27
C SER A 62 -27.17 8.80 13.68
N ASP A 63 -26.18 8.35 14.47
CA ASP A 63 -24.79 8.20 14.02
C ASP A 63 -24.65 7.17 12.90
N GLU A 64 -25.30 6.00 13.03
CA GLU A 64 -25.29 4.93 12.02
C GLU A 64 -26.01 5.29 10.71
N SER A 65 -26.90 6.29 10.73
CA SER A 65 -27.68 6.69 9.55
C SER A 65 -26.86 7.45 8.52
N PHE A 66 -25.73 8.05 8.93
CA PHE A 66 -24.84 8.73 8.00
C PHE A 66 -23.97 7.69 7.29
N PRO A 67 -23.93 7.68 5.94
CA PRO A 67 -22.98 6.83 5.24
C PRO A 67 -21.58 7.17 5.74
N ALA A 68 -20.84 6.14 6.18
CA ALA A 68 -19.40 6.28 6.38
C ALA A 68 -18.87 6.97 5.12
N SER A 69 -18.16 8.08 5.30
CA SER A 69 -17.60 8.85 4.19
C SER A 69 -16.42 8.11 3.58
N ASP A 70 -16.63 6.84 3.20
CA ASP A 70 -15.70 6.04 2.43
C ASP A 70 -15.46 6.83 1.14
N PRO A 71 -14.25 7.40 0.94
CA PRO A 71 -13.94 8.06 -0.31
C PRO A 71 -14.15 7.01 -1.43
N PRO A 72 -14.65 7.40 -2.62
CA PRO A 72 -14.84 6.46 -3.72
C PRO A 72 -13.53 5.70 -3.92
N GLY A 73 -13.57 4.39 -3.64
CA GLY A 73 -12.42 3.52 -3.70
C GLY A 73 -11.93 3.39 -5.13
N ASN A 74 -11.00 4.26 -5.51
CA ASN A 74 -10.19 4.12 -6.70
C ASN A 74 -8.73 3.96 -6.22
N TYR A 75 -8.43 2.77 -5.70
CA TYR A 75 -7.08 2.25 -5.49
C TYR A 75 -6.88 1.05 -6.41
#